data_AF-A0A081RD51-F1
#
_entry.id   AF-A0A081RD51-F1
#
_cell.length_a   1.000
_cell.length_b   1.000
_cell.length_c   1.000
_cell.angle_alpha   90.00
_cell.angle_beta   90.00
_cell.angle_gamma   90.00
#
_symmetry.space_group_name_H-M   'P 1'
#
loop_
_entity.id
_entity.type
_entity.pdbx_description
1 polymer ?
#
loop_
_entity_poly.entity_id
_entity_poly.type
_entity_poly.pdbx_seq_one_letter_code
_entity_poly.pdbx_strand_id
1 'polypeptide(L)'
;MLVDRNASTIRADASISESKSSMSIAPGWIWAFLVVWLGGSQLLLWRFLDVAPVWAYPFGLLIIASLCAFTIRVTKDSPHIGVGTVFTCFLISLGLLALSGEGRFFYANVDWQVRFAVLRDMGINPWPFVYTARPEPDLLRAPIGMFLVPALIFKTIGPRAADVALLVQNSALIALLLAMGSQLFADRRSRMTGLTIFVLFSGMDALGDLLMQGMLTGHMEDWAEIQYSSTITLLFWVPQHAIAGWVGAVGYMMWREGRLPLAPWLAMLPLTALWSPLGLMGAMPFVALAGLRTIIARVLRPRDVVVPAASLVLCIPSLIYLGAASDDVGFHLQPIPFIQWMLFQSFETLPYLIPLAIAGRSTRFGNDSLWLAFVWLMLIPFVQIGWSTDFMMRGSITALALVTVMVSDHVVQRGEKRRWLLIVLSVGSLTGLAEIRRALVYPAAPEVRCSFFKAWDQTFAAFPKGSYIAPLNKVPALIRPHHPFRATANEPPRCWDGSWNLPFDPRNAPSGRKDGVK
;
A
#
# COMPACT_ATOMS: atom_id res chain seq x y z
N MET A 1 -3.33 23.55 -64.94
CA MET A 1 -4.51 24.45 -64.86
C MET A 1 -5.73 23.56 -64.78
N LEU A 2 -6.23 23.36 -63.55
CA LEU A 2 -7.49 23.95 -63.04
C LEU A 2 -8.70 23.13 -63.54
N VAL A 3 -9.25 22.20 -62.76
CA VAL A 3 -10.14 22.42 -61.58
C VAL A 3 -11.46 23.08 -62.00
N ASP A 4 -12.55 22.32 -62.01
CA ASP A 4 -13.68 22.43 -61.05
C ASP A 4 -14.99 21.92 -61.65
N ARG A 5 -15.62 20.97 -60.95
CA ARG A 5 -17.08 20.77 -60.91
C ARG A 5 -17.40 19.69 -59.87
N ASN A 6 -17.78 20.13 -58.67
CA ASN A 6 -19.07 19.81 -58.05
C ASN A 6 -18.98 19.95 -56.53
N ALA A 7 -19.27 21.16 -56.06
CA ALA A 7 -19.77 21.42 -54.74
C ALA A 7 -21.30 21.55 -54.84
N SER A 8 -22.06 20.54 -54.38
CA SER A 8 -23.44 20.72 -53.91
C SER A 8 -24.07 19.38 -53.47
N THR A 9 -23.52 18.75 -52.45
CA THR A 9 -24.24 17.84 -51.56
C THR A 9 -23.35 17.63 -50.33
N ILE A 10 -23.93 17.42 -49.15
CA ILE A 10 -23.27 17.39 -47.83
C ILE A 10 -23.19 18.77 -47.15
N ARG A 11 -24.35 19.36 -46.88
CA ARG A 11 -24.55 20.32 -45.78
C ARG A 11 -25.95 20.11 -45.20
N ALA A 12 -26.10 19.06 -44.40
CA ALA A 12 -27.16 18.88 -43.41
C ALA A 12 -26.90 17.58 -42.65
N ASP A 13 -25.99 17.62 -41.68
CA ASP A 13 -25.95 16.72 -40.51
C ASP A 13 -24.93 17.23 -39.47
N ALA A 14 -24.82 18.55 -39.35
CA ALA A 14 -24.09 19.20 -38.27
C ALA A 14 -25.13 19.75 -37.28
N SER A 15 -25.82 18.84 -36.59
CA SER A 15 -26.64 19.21 -35.44
C SER A 15 -26.40 18.24 -34.29
N ILE A 16 -25.77 18.78 -33.25
CA ILE A 16 -26.05 18.47 -31.85
C ILE A 16 -25.49 17.12 -31.39
N SER A 17 -24.18 17.10 -31.17
CA SER A 17 -23.63 16.45 -29.99
C SER A 17 -23.22 17.56 -29.04
N GLU A 18 -24.15 17.96 -28.16
CA GLU A 18 -23.80 18.69 -26.95
C GLU A 18 -22.73 17.85 -26.24
N SER A 19 -21.49 18.31 -26.34
CA SER A 19 -20.42 17.93 -25.45
C SER A 19 -20.87 18.27 -24.03
N LYS A 20 -21.50 17.32 -23.34
CA LYS A 20 -21.58 17.34 -21.88
C LYS A 20 -20.14 17.50 -21.43
N SER A 21 -19.79 18.69 -20.95
CA SER A 21 -18.47 18.99 -20.39
C SER A 21 -18.27 18.05 -19.21
N SER A 22 -17.72 16.86 -19.47
CA SER A 22 -17.46 15.90 -18.43
C SER A 22 -16.44 16.55 -17.50
N MET A 23 -16.83 16.84 -16.26
CA MET A 23 -15.92 17.41 -15.29
C MET A 23 -14.65 16.54 -15.21
N SER A 24 -13.49 17.18 -15.20
CA SER A 24 -12.20 16.49 -15.17
C SER A 24 -11.27 17.16 -14.16
N ILE A 25 -10.33 16.38 -13.63
CA ILE A 25 -9.38 16.77 -12.60
C ILE A 25 -7.98 16.66 -13.18
N ALA A 26 -7.18 17.71 -13.04
CA ALA A 26 -5.78 17.68 -13.45
C ALA A 26 -4.97 16.76 -12.50
N PRO A 27 -4.09 15.88 -13.01
CA PRO A 27 -3.31 14.94 -12.19
C PRO A 27 -2.46 15.62 -11.11
N GLY A 28 -2.01 16.85 -11.37
CA GLY A 28 -1.26 17.65 -10.41
C GLY A 28 -1.98 17.89 -9.09
N TRP A 29 -3.31 18.05 -9.12
CA TRP A 29 -4.11 18.20 -7.90
C TRP A 29 -4.22 16.90 -7.11
N ILE A 30 -4.25 15.75 -7.79
CA ILE A 30 -4.24 14.44 -7.13
C ILE A 30 -2.90 14.20 -6.44
N TRP A 31 -1.80 14.43 -7.15
CA TRP A 31 -0.47 14.33 -6.54
C TRP A 31 -0.29 15.33 -5.39
N ALA A 32 -0.75 16.57 -5.54
CA ALA A 32 -0.70 17.56 -4.46
C ALA A 32 -1.52 17.11 -3.24
N PHE A 33 -2.71 16.55 -3.44
CA PHE A 33 -3.50 15.98 -2.33
C PHE A 33 -2.71 14.87 -1.60
N LEU A 34 -2.07 13.95 -2.34
CA LEU A 34 -1.23 12.91 -1.74
C LEU A 34 -0.04 13.51 -0.97
N VAL A 35 0.58 14.59 -1.47
CA VAL A 35 1.67 15.31 -0.78
C VAL A 35 1.15 15.93 0.52
N VAL A 36 0.00 16.60 0.48
CA VAL A 36 -0.62 17.19 1.67
C VAL A 36 -0.94 16.12 2.70
N TRP A 37 -1.51 14.99 2.26
CA TRP A 37 -1.92 13.93 3.18
C TRP A 37 -0.73 13.24 3.84
N LEU A 38 0.24 12.78 3.03
CA LEU A 38 1.42 12.07 3.53
C LEU A 38 2.37 13.03 4.27
N GLY A 39 2.55 14.26 3.77
CA GLY A 39 3.31 15.31 4.43
C GLY A 39 2.67 15.76 5.75
N GLY A 40 1.35 15.90 5.77
CA GLY A 40 0.57 16.19 6.97
C GLY A 40 0.76 15.12 8.03
N SER A 41 0.83 13.84 7.64
CA SER A 41 1.14 12.75 8.58
C SER A 41 2.53 12.90 9.23
N GLN A 42 3.52 13.50 8.55
CA GLN A 42 4.83 13.80 9.15
C GLN A 42 4.71 14.87 10.24
N LEU A 43 3.97 15.96 9.97
CA LEU A 43 3.73 17.01 10.96
C LEU A 43 2.92 16.51 12.16
N LEU A 44 1.96 15.62 11.91
CA LEU A 44 1.21 14.96 12.98
C LEU A 44 2.10 14.06 13.84
N LEU A 45 3.12 13.40 13.27
CA LEU A 45 4.10 12.67 14.06
C LEU A 45 4.92 13.61 14.94
N TRP A 46 5.32 14.78 14.43
CA TRP A 46 6.04 15.77 15.23
C TRP A 46 5.22 16.18 16.47
N ARG A 47 3.90 16.35 16.29
CA ARG A 47 2.97 16.63 17.38
C ARG A 47 2.75 15.41 18.29
N PHE A 48 2.68 14.22 17.71
CA PHE A 48 2.50 12.96 18.44
C PHE A 48 3.64 12.71 19.42
N LEU A 49 4.88 13.01 19.03
CA LEU A 49 6.08 12.86 19.88
C LEU A 49 6.38 14.10 20.72
N ASP A 50 5.76 15.24 20.41
CA ASP A 50 6.02 16.57 21.00
C ASP A 50 7.50 17.00 20.89
N VAL A 51 8.06 16.80 19.69
CA VAL A 51 9.51 16.97 19.41
C VAL A 51 9.83 18.26 18.67
N ALA A 52 8.83 18.88 18.03
CA ALA A 52 9.03 20.07 17.23
C ALA A 52 8.48 21.32 17.93
N PRO A 53 9.28 22.40 18.05
CA PRO A 53 8.78 23.66 18.58
C PRO A 53 7.72 24.26 17.64
N VAL A 54 6.84 25.11 18.17
CA VAL A 54 5.69 25.68 17.43
C VAL A 54 6.10 26.37 16.13
N TRP A 55 7.28 27.00 16.09
CA TRP A 55 7.79 27.69 14.89
C TRP A 55 8.19 26.75 13.74
N ALA A 56 8.43 25.46 14.01
CA ALA A 56 8.81 24.48 12.99
C ALA A 56 7.61 24.07 12.10
N TYR A 57 6.38 24.12 12.63
CA TYR A 57 5.17 23.74 11.88
C TYR A 57 4.90 24.65 10.67
N PRO A 58 4.98 26.00 10.77
CA PRO A 58 4.93 26.88 9.60
C PRO A 58 5.96 26.53 8.52
N PHE A 59 7.18 26.15 8.90
CA PHE A 59 8.22 25.76 7.93
C PHE A 59 7.87 24.43 7.24
N GLY A 60 7.40 23.44 7.99
CA GLY A 60 6.92 22.17 7.42
C GLY A 60 5.73 22.37 6.48
N LEU A 61 4.76 23.21 6.85
CA LEU A 61 3.64 23.59 5.99
C LEU A 61 4.10 24.34 4.73
N LEU A 62 5.09 25.21 4.84
CA LEU A 62 5.68 25.91 3.70
C LEU A 62 6.36 24.92 2.73
N ILE A 63 7.07 23.91 3.23
CA ILE A 63 7.64 22.83 2.40
C ILE A 63 6.51 22.11 1.67
N ILE A 64 5.47 21.65 2.37
CA ILE A 64 4.32 20.94 1.77
C ILE A 64 3.65 21.81 0.71
N ALA A 65 3.37 23.08 1.01
CA ALA A 65 2.76 24.02 0.07
C ALA A 65 3.64 24.24 -1.18
N SER A 66 4.96 24.36 -0.98
CA SER A 66 5.93 24.52 -2.07
C SER A 66 6.00 23.27 -2.96
N LEU A 67 5.99 22.07 -2.36
CA LEU A 67 5.93 20.80 -3.07
C LEU A 67 4.64 20.68 -3.90
N CYS A 68 3.49 21.10 -3.34
CA CYS A 68 2.21 21.11 -4.03
C CYS A 68 2.20 22.08 -5.21
N ALA A 69 2.59 23.35 -4.98
CA ALA A 69 2.64 24.36 -6.01
C ALA A 69 3.60 23.97 -7.15
N PHE A 70 4.75 23.41 -6.81
CA PHE A 70 5.69 22.86 -7.78
C PHE A 70 5.07 21.72 -8.58
N THR A 71 4.47 20.73 -7.91
CA THR A 71 3.88 19.55 -8.54
C THR A 71 2.75 19.92 -9.49
N ILE A 72 1.82 20.77 -9.06
CA ILE A 72 0.72 21.27 -9.89
C ILE A 72 1.27 21.99 -11.12
N ARG A 73 2.28 22.86 -10.93
CA ARG A 73 2.87 23.63 -12.03
C ARG A 73 3.55 22.76 -13.08
N VAL A 74 4.27 21.72 -12.68
CA VAL A 74 5.03 20.86 -13.61
C VAL A 74 4.21 19.74 -14.25
N THR A 75 3.00 19.49 -13.75
CA THR A 75 2.06 18.48 -14.29
C THR A 75 0.82 19.10 -14.94
N LYS A 76 0.81 20.42 -15.14
CA LYS A 76 -0.33 21.17 -15.71
C LYS A 76 -0.76 20.65 -17.09
N ASP A 77 0.20 20.17 -17.89
CA ASP A 77 -0.02 19.72 -19.27
C ASP A 77 -0.33 18.21 -19.34
N SER A 78 -0.35 17.52 -18.20
CA SER A 78 -0.69 16.09 -18.14
C SER A 78 -2.18 15.89 -18.48
N PRO A 79 -2.56 14.79 -19.16
CA PRO A 79 -3.95 14.51 -19.50
C PRO A 79 -4.85 14.55 -18.27
N HIS A 80 -6.05 15.12 -18.38
CA HIS A 80 -6.97 15.20 -17.25
C HIS A 80 -7.69 13.86 -17.02
N ILE A 81 -8.09 13.63 -15.77
CA ILE A 81 -8.82 12.44 -15.36
C ILE A 81 -10.30 12.81 -15.21
N GLY A 82 -11.20 12.07 -15.87
CA GLY A 82 -12.63 12.33 -15.72
C GLY A 82 -13.10 12.06 -14.29
N VAL A 83 -13.97 12.92 -13.75
CA VAL A 83 -14.55 12.75 -12.41
C VAL A 83 -15.28 11.41 -12.28
N GLY A 84 -15.91 10.93 -13.35
CA GLY A 84 -16.53 9.60 -13.37
C GLY A 84 -15.54 8.46 -13.14
N THR A 85 -14.28 8.59 -13.57
CA THR A 85 -13.22 7.61 -13.29
C THR A 85 -12.82 7.66 -11.81
N VAL A 86 -12.59 8.86 -11.25
CA VAL A 86 -12.27 9.02 -9.83
C VAL A 86 -13.39 8.46 -8.94
N PHE A 87 -14.64 8.76 -9.29
CA PHE A 87 -15.81 8.25 -8.56
C PHE A 87 -15.93 6.73 -8.66
N THR A 88 -15.71 6.15 -9.85
CA THR A 88 -15.71 4.69 -10.03
C THR A 88 -14.63 4.02 -9.19
N CYS A 89 -13.40 4.56 -9.21
CA CYS A 89 -12.31 4.10 -8.36
C CYS A 89 -12.67 4.23 -6.88
N PHE A 90 -13.29 5.33 -6.46
CA PHE A 90 -13.73 5.54 -5.09
C PHE A 90 -14.76 4.51 -4.63
N LEU A 91 -15.80 4.24 -5.41
CA LEU A 91 -16.81 3.23 -5.07
C LEU A 91 -16.20 1.83 -4.93
N ILE A 92 -15.27 1.47 -5.83
CA ILE A 92 -14.59 0.17 -5.78
C ILE A 92 -13.68 0.09 -4.55
N SER A 93 -12.86 1.12 -4.30
CA SER A 93 -11.99 1.17 -3.12
C SER A 93 -12.80 1.14 -1.83
N LEU A 94 -13.89 1.91 -1.75
CA LEU A 94 -14.79 1.93 -0.59
C LEU A 94 -15.44 0.56 -0.35
N GLY A 95 -15.92 -0.10 -1.40
CA GLY A 95 -16.49 -1.44 -1.29
C GLY A 95 -15.48 -2.47 -0.79
N LEU A 96 -14.28 -2.49 -1.38
CA LEU A 96 -13.21 -3.42 -0.98
C LEU A 96 -12.73 -3.16 0.45
N LEU A 97 -12.51 -1.90 0.83
CA LEU A 97 -12.06 -1.60 2.19
C LEU A 97 -13.17 -1.76 3.23
N ALA A 98 -14.43 -1.52 2.89
CA ALA A 98 -15.52 -1.89 3.80
C ALA A 98 -15.50 -3.40 4.07
N LEU A 99 -15.31 -4.22 3.01
CA LEU A 99 -15.17 -5.67 3.14
C LEU A 99 -13.90 -6.10 3.88
N SER A 100 -12.82 -5.31 3.87
CA SER A 100 -11.63 -5.58 4.69
C SER A 100 -11.90 -5.50 6.20
N GLY A 101 -13.06 -4.96 6.60
CA GLY A 101 -13.42 -4.68 7.97
C GLY A 101 -12.97 -3.30 8.45
N GLU A 102 -12.37 -2.47 7.59
CA GLU A 102 -12.26 -1.03 7.85
C GLU A 102 -13.65 -0.42 8.06
N GLY A 103 -13.77 0.48 9.03
CA GLY A 103 -15.08 0.97 9.47
C GLY A 103 -15.92 -0.10 10.20
N ARG A 104 -15.41 -1.30 10.46
CA ARG A 104 -16.03 -2.37 11.26
C ARG A 104 -17.48 -2.72 10.86
N PHE A 105 -17.79 -2.59 9.57
CA PHE A 105 -19.08 -3.01 9.00
C PHE A 105 -19.09 -4.50 8.65
N PHE A 106 -17.93 -5.07 8.35
CA PHE A 106 -17.72 -6.47 8.00
C PHE A 106 -16.62 -7.09 8.87
N TYR A 107 -16.37 -8.38 8.69
CA TYR A 107 -15.29 -9.08 9.35
C TYR A 107 -13.94 -8.44 8.99
N ALA A 108 -13.05 -8.32 9.98
CA ALA A 108 -11.69 -7.85 9.78
C ALA A 108 -10.70 -8.96 10.15
N ASN A 109 -9.62 -9.07 9.38
CA ASN A 109 -8.60 -10.11 9.59
C ASN A 109 -7.87 -9.96 10.92
N VAL A 110 -7.21 -11.02 11.36
CA VAL A 110 -6.62 -11.13 12.71
C VAL A 110 -5.69 -9.97 13.07
N ASP A 111 -4.86 -9.48 12.14
CA ASP A 111 -3.98 -8.33 12.39
C ASP A 111 -4.74 -7.05 12.78
N TRP A 112 -5.99 -6.90 12.35
CA TRP A 112 -6.83 -5.75 12.71
C TRP A 112 -7.11 -5.69 14.21
N GLN A 113 -7.03 -6.80 14.94
CA GLN A 113 -7.14 -6.81 16.40
C GLN A 113 -6.07 -5.90 17.03
N VAL A 114 -4.83 -6.01 16.55
CA VAL A 114 -3.71 -5.17 17.00
C VAL A 114 -3.82 -3.76 16.44
N ARG A 115 -4.20 -3.59 15.15
CA ARG A 115 -4.30 -2.26 14.54
C ARG A 115 -5.39 -1.39 15.16
N PHE A 116 -6.56 -1.97 15.48
CA PHE A 116 -7.59 -1.26 16.20
C PHE A 116 -7.19 -0.98 17.66
N ALA A 117 -6.42 -1.85 18.31
CA ALA A 117 -5.84 -1.56 19.62
C ALA A 117 -4.88 -0.35 19.56
N VAL A 118 -4.01 -0.30 18.53
CA VAL A 118 -3.11 0.84 18.29
C VAL A 118 -3.90 2.13 18.05
N LEU A 119 -4.92 2.09 17.17
CA LEU A 119 -5.78 3.26 16.91
C LEU A 119 -6.47 3.73 18.18
N ARG A 120 -7.02 2.80 18.97
CA ARG A 120 -7.63 3.09 20.27
C ARG A 120 -6.64 3.75 21.20
N ASP A 121 -5.46 3.17 21.40
CA ASP A 121 -4.46 3.68 22.34
C ASP A 121 -3.98 5.08 21.94
N MET A 122 -3.80 5.32 20.64
CA MET A 122 -3.54 6.66 20.12
C MET A 122 -4.73 7.61 20.36
N GLY A 123 -5.95 7.11 20.26
CA GLY A 123 -7.18 7.87 20.51
C GLY A 123 -7.38 8.26 21.97
N ILE A 124 -7.22 7.33 22.91
CA ILE A 124 -7.54 7.56 24.33
C ILE A 124 -6.43 8.29 25.10
N ASN A 125 -5.15 8.04 24.79
CA ASN A 125 -4.05 8.58 25.56
C ASN A 125 -3.64 9.98 25.06
N PRO A 126 -3.39 10.96 25.94
CA PRO A 126 -2.78 12.23 25.55
C PRO A 126 -1.47 12.02 24.80
N TRP A 127 -1.20 12.85 23.78
CA TRP A 127 0.07 12.79 23.05
C TRP A 127 1.08 13.78 23.64
N PRO A 128 2.34 13.36 23.88
CA PRO A 128 2.91 12.03 23.67
C PRO A 128 2.58 11.06 24.81
N PHE A 129 2.59 9.75 24.53
CA PHE A 129 2.45 8.72 25.57
C PHE A 129 3.46 7.58 25.42
N VAL A 130 3.65 6.85 26.52
CA VAL A 130 4.42 5.60 26.59
C VAL A 130 3.62 4.53 27.32
N TYR A 131 3.82 3.28 26.93
CA TYR A 131 3.27 2.13 27.62
C TYR A 131 4.10 1.81 28.86
N THR A 132 3.42 1.44 29.95
CA THR A 132 4.07 1.01 31.20
C THR A 132 3.72 -0.44 31.56
N ALA A 133 3.43 -1.26 30.55
CA ALA A 133 3.17 -2.69 30.73
C ALA A 133 4.44 -3.47 31.14
N ARG A 134 5.63 -2.90 30.89
CA ARG A 134 6.93 -3.43 31.31
C ARG A 134 7.61 -2.47 32.30
N PRO A 135 8.61 -2.93 33.08
CA PRO A 135 9.35 -2.07 34.01
C PRO A 135 10.00 -0.87 33.31
N GLU A 136 10.55 -1.11 32.12
CA GLU A 136 11.03 -0.07 31.21
C GLU A 136 9.86 0.42 30.33
N PRO A 137 9.54 1.73 30.33
CA PRO A 137 8.51 2.27 29.48
C PRO A 137 8.83 2.13 28.00
N ASP A 138 7.80 1.87 27.19
CA ASP A 138 7.91 1.65 25.76
C ASP A 138 7.19 2.73 24.95
N LEU A 139 7.88 3.28 23.95
CA LEU A 139 7.29 4.15 22.95
C LEU A 139 6.66 3.30 21.84
N LEU A 140 5.45 3.66 21.40
CA LEU A 140 4.88 3.14 20.16
C LEU A 140 5.75 3.59 18.99
N ARG A 141 6.38 2.66 18.26
CA ARG A 141 7.33 2.90 17.16
C ARG A 141 6.86 2.37 15.80
N ALA A 142 5.66 1.80 15.74
CA ALA A 142 5.12 1.24 14.50
C ALA A 142 4.98 2.31 13.38
N PRO A 143 4.88 1.91 12.10
CA PRO A 143 4.49 2.80 10.99
C PRO A 143 3.05 3.30 11.17
N ILE A 144 2.88 4.34 11.99
CA ILE A 144 1.55 4.82 12.43
C ILE A 144 0.91 5.85 11.51
N GLY A 145 1.49 6.12 10.33
CA GLY A 145 1.03 7.18 9.43
C GLY A 145 -0.47 7.11 9.10
N MET A 146 -0.98 5.89 8.90
CA MET A 146 -2.39 5.62 8.61
C MET A 146 -3.34 5.96 9.78
N PHE A 147 -2.86 5.91 11.02
CA PHE A 147 -3.69 6.04 12.23
C PHE A 147 -3.73 7.46 12.80
N LEU A 148 -2.82 8.36 12.39
CA LEU A 148 -2.70 9.69 12.99
C LEU A 148 -3.97 10.54 12.85
N VAL A 149 -4.54 10.64 11.64
CA VAL A 149 -5.79 11.40 11.42
C VAL A 149 -6.99 10.72 12.08
N PRO A 150 -7.22 9.39 11.89
CA PRO A 150 -8.28 8.68 12.60
C PRO A 150 -8.20 8.82 14.13
N ALA A 151 -7.01 8.82 14.72
CA ALA A 151 -6.83 8.97 16.17
C ALA A 151 -7.19 10.39 16.67
N LEU A 152 -6.99 11.44 15.85
CA LEU A 152 -7.49 12.79 16.20
C LEU A 152 -9.02 12.84 16.16
N ILE A 153 -9.64 12.14 15.21
CA ILE A 153 -11.10 12.02 15.13
C ILE A 153 -11.63 11.21 16.31
N PHE A 154 -10.89 10.18 16.74
CA PHE A 154 -11.19 9.45 17.97
C PHE A 154 -11.26 10.40 19.17
N LYS A 155 -10.25 11.25 19.35
CA LYS A 155 -10.17 12.19 20.48
C LYS A 155 -11.30 13.20 20.54
N THR A 156 -11.87 13.57 19.40
CA THR A 156 -12.82 14.68 19.28
C THR A 156 -14.27 14.23 19.13
N ILE A 157 -14.51 13.13 18.41
CA ILE A 157 -15.85 12.64 18.06
C ILE A 157 -16.11 11.25 18.67
N GLY A 158 -15.08 10.41 18.81
CA GLY A 158 -15.16 9.10 19.43
C GLY A 158 -14.76 7.92 18.54
N PRO A 159 -14.75 6.69 19.09
CA PRO A 159 -14.19 5.50 18.45
C PRO A 159 -14.84 5.16 17.11
N ARG A 160 -16.18 5.19 17.05
CA ARG A 160 -16.92 4.85 15.82
C ARG A 160 -16.60 5.79 14.66
N ALA A 161 -16.45 7.08 14.94
CA ALA A 161 -16.09 8.06 13.92
C ALA A 161 -14.66 7.86 13.42
N ALA A 162 -13.74 7.44 14.30
CA ALA A 162 -12.37 7.10 13.91
C ALA A 162 -12.32 5.90 12.96
N ASP A 163 -13.10 4.84 13.22
CA ASP A 163 -13.20 3.67 12.35
C ASP A 163 -13.68 4.06 10.94
N VAL A 164 -14.71 4.91 10.86
CA VAL A 164 -15.26 5.41 9.59
C VAL A 164 -14.27 6.34 8.89
N ALA A 165 -13.58 7.19 9.64
CA ALA A 165 -12.57 8.08 9.09
C ALA A 165 -11.39 7.31 8.47
N LEU A 166 -10.96 6.23 9.12
CA LEU A 166 -9.96 5.31 8.57
C LEU A 166 -10.40 4.74 7.21
N LEU A 167 -11.63 4.20 7.15
CA LEU A 167 -12.22 3.67 5.93
C LEU A 167 -12.26 4.72 4.81
N VAL A 168 -12.81 5.91 5.09
CA VAL A 168 -12.95 6.97 4.09
C VAL A 168 -11.59 7.49 3.61
N GLN A 169 -10.65 7.69 4.53
CA GLN A 169 -9.28 8.10 4.23
C GLN A 169 -8.62 7.11 3.27
N ASN A 170 -8.54 5.83 3.64
CA ASN A 170 -7.82 4.84 2.87
C ASN A 170 -8.51 4.60 1.51
N SER A 171 -9.85 4.63 1.49
CA SER A 171 -10.63 4.53 0.26
C SER A 171 -10.31 5.67 -0.70
N ALA A 172 -10.21 6.91 -0.20
CA ALA A 172 -9.85 8.06 -1.01
C ALA A 172 -8.42 7.96 -1.55
N LEU A 173 -7.44 7.61 -0.73
CA LEU A 173 -6.04 7.48 -1.16
C LEU A 173 -5.86 6.41 -2.23
N ILE A 174 -6.48 5.23 -2.04
CA ILE A 174 -6.42 4.14 -3.02
C ILE A 174 -7.17 4.53 -4.30
N ALA A 175 -8.34 5.16 -4.19
CA ALA A 175 -9.11 5.61 -5.35
C ALA A 175 -8.33 6.59 -6.22
N LEU A 176 -7.60 7.51 -5.59
CA LEU A 176 -6.74 8.46 -6.28
C LEU A 176 -5.58 7.74 -6.98
N LEU A 177 -4.92 6.77 -6.35
CA LEU A 177 -3.86 5.98 -6.98
C LEU A 177 -4.38 5.15 -8.16
N LEU A 178 -5.55 4.51 -8.02
CA LEU A 178 -6.20 3.78 -9.11
C LEU A 178 -6.62 4.71 -10.26
N ALA A 179 -7.13 5.90 -9.95
CA ALA A 179 -7.49 6.91 -10.94
C ALA A 179 -6.25 7.41 -11.70
N MET A 180 -5.13 7.62 -11.01
CA MET A 180 -3.84 7.95 -11.63
C MET A 180 -3.33 6.79 -12.51
N GLY A 181 -3.40 5.54 -12.02
CA GLY A 181 -3.05 4.35 -12.79
C GLY A 181 -3.93 4.15 -14.03
N SER A 182 -5.20 4.56 -13.98
CA SER A 182 -6.12 4.48 -15.12
C SER A 182 -5.63 5.27 -16.34
N GLN A 183 -4.80 6.29 -16.13
CA GLN A 183 -4.24 7.08 -17.21
C GLN A 183 -3.35 6.24 -18.13
N LEU A 184 -2.77 5.14 -17.62
CA LEU A 184 -2.00 4.20 -18.41
C LEU A 184 -2.84 3.52 -19.51
N PHE A 185 -4.17 3.62 -19.48
CA PHE A 185 -5.04 3.02 -20.50
C PHE A 185 -5.83 4.09 -21.27
N ALA A 186 -5.82 3.99 -22.60
CA ALA A 186 -6.33 5.02 -23.50
C ALA A 186 -7.85 5.23 -23.36
N ASP A 187 -8.64 4.18 -23.61
CA ASP A 187 -10.10 4.22 -23.65
C ASP A 187 -10.75 3.61 -22.39
N ARG A 188 -12.06 3.85 -22.24
CA ARG A 188 -12.83 3.39 -21.07
C ARG A 188 -12.81 1.87 -20.91
N ARG A 189 -12.89 1.10 -22.00
CA ARG A 189 -12.91 -0.37 -21.94
C ARG A 189 -11.56 -0.89 -21.46
N SER A 190 -10.47 -0.33 -21.97
CA SER A 190 -9.11 -0.65 -21.52
C SER A 190 -8.90 -0.30 -20.05
N ARG A 191 -9.39 0.87 -19.59
CA ARG A 191 -9.35 1.27 -18.18
C ARG A 191 -10.09 0.30 -17.27
N MET A 192 -11.31 -0.10 -17.66
CA MET A 192 -12.08 -1.07 -16.88
C MET A 192 -11.42 -2.45 -16.88
N THR A 193 -10.87 -2.89 -18.02
CA THR A 193 -10.15 -4.16 -18.11
C THR A 193 -8.92 -4.16 -17.20
N GLY A 194 -8.11 -3.11 -17.26
CA GLY A 194 -6.94 -2.96 -16.40
C GLY A 194 -7.30 -2.87 -14.92
N LEU A 195 -8.37 -2.16 -14.57
CA LEU A 195 -8.86 -2.11 -13.19
C LEU A 195 -9.35 -3.47 -12.69
N THR A 196 -10.10 -4.21 -13.50
CA THR A 196 -10.56 -5.56 -13.17
C THR A 196 -9.38 -6.51 -12.99
N ILE A 197 -8.41 -6.51 -13.91
CA ILE A 197 -7.20 -7.32 -13.77
C ILE A 197 -6.44 -6.92 -12.51
N PHE A 198 -6.29 -5.63 -12.24
CA PHE A 198 -5.59 -5.14 -11.06
C PHE A 198 -6.21 -5.64 -9.76
N VAL A 199 -7.53 -5.51 -9.61
CA VAL A 199 -8.26 -5.98 -8.42
C VAL A 199 -8.18 -7.50 -8.27
N LEU A 200 -8.28 -8.25 -9.35
CA LEU A 200 -8.28 -9.73 -9.32
C LEU A 200 -6.87 -10.35 -9.39
N PHE A 201 -5.82 -9.54 -9.43
CA PHE A 201 -4.45 -10.02 -9.58
C PHE A 201 -3.98 -10.77 -8.33
N SER A 202 -3.50 -12.00 -8.53
CA SER A 202 -2.95 -12.89 -7.49
C SER A 202 -2.01 -13.92 -8.12
N GLY A 203 -1.16 -14.56 -7.30
CA GLY A 203 -0.57 -15.84 -7.66
C GLY A 203 -1.63 -16.94 -7.82
N MET A 204 -1.23 -18.12 -8.30
CA MET A 204 -2.10 -19.29 -8.30
C MET A 204 -2.09 -19.99 -6.93
N ASP A 205 -2.24 -19.23 -5.84
CA ASP A 205 -2.10 -19.71 -4.46
C ASP A 205 -3.05 -20.86 -4.18
N ALA A 206 -4.27 -20.83 -4.71
CA ALA A 206 -5.23 -21.92 -4.56
C ALA A 206 -4.70 -23.29 -5.05
N LEU A 207 -3.84 -23.31 -6.08
CA LEU A 207 -3.19 -24.54 -6.54
C LEU A 207 -2.02 -24.94 -5.63
N GLY A 208 -1.22 -23.96 -5.18
CA GLY A 208 -0.15 -24.19 -4.22
C GLY A 208 -0.66 -24.74 -2.89
N ASP A 209 -1.74 -24.15 -2.39
CA ASP A 209 -2.42 -24.51 -1.16
C ASP A 209 -3.07 -25.91 -1.25
N LEU A 210 -3.73 -26.20 -2.39
CA LEU A 210 -4.24 -27.55 -2.61
C LEU A 210 -3.11 -28.60 -2.71
N LEU A 211 -1.97 -28.24 -3.32
CA LEU A 211 -0.81 -29.13 -3.46
C LEU A 211 -0.14 -29.44 -2.12
N MET A 212 0.05 -28.43 -1.27
CA MET A 212 0.83 -28.56 -0.03
C MET A 212 -0.03 -28.96 1.17
N GLN A 213 -1.29 -28.52 1.23
CA GLN A 213 -2.20 -28.76 2.36
C GLN A 213 -3.28 -29.80 2.04
N GLY A 214 -3.48 -30.17 0.76
CA GLY A 214 -4.52 -31.11 0.33
C GLY A 214 -5.94 -30.53 0.40
N MET A 215 -6.08 -29.25 0.77
CA MET A 215 -7.35 -28.55 0.88
C MET A 215 -7.13 -27.03 0.77
N LEU A 216 -8.21 -26.29 0.53
CA LEU A 216 -8.19 -24.83 0.53
C LEU A 216 -8.34 -24.28 1.95
N THR A 217 -7.30 -23.60 2.42
CA THR A 217 -7.25 -22.92 3.72
C THR A 217 -7.97 -21.57 3.68
N GLY A 218 -8.16 -20.99 4.87
CA GLY A 218 -8.80 -19.70 5.03
C GLY A 218 -7.97 -18.55 4.50
N HIS A 219 -6.64 -18.66 4.52
CA HIS A 219 -5.68 -17.70 3.97
C HIS A 219 -4.66 -18.46 3.12
N MET A 220 -4.87 -18.48 1.80
CA MET A 220 -4.17 -19.40 0.89
C MET A 220 -2.73 -19.00 0.57
N GLU A 221 -2.34 -17.74 0.77
CA GLU A 221 -1.12 -17.17 0.19
C GLU A 221 0.18 -17.52 0.94
N ASP A 222 0.08 -18.09 2.13
CA ASP A 222 1.24 -18.51 2.94
C ASP A 222 1.53 -20.02 2.78
N TRP A 223 1.00 -20.64 1.73
CA TRP A 223 1.03 -22.09 1.46
C TRP A 223 2.45 -22.68 1.42
N ALA A 224 3.46 -21.87 1.11
CA ALA A 224 4.87 -22.25 1.08
C ALA A 224 5.70 -21.62 2.22
N GLU A 225 5.09 -21.09 3.29
CA GLU A 225 5.76 -20.28 4.34
C GLU A 225 6.46 -19.00 3.83
N ILE A 226 6.28 -18.72 2.55
CA ILE A 226 6.62 -17.50 1.84
C ILE A 226 5.35 -17.07 1.09
N GLN A 227 5.18 -15.76 0.92
CA GLN A 227 3.96 -15.15 0.41
C GLN A 227 4.22 -13.94 -0.52
N TYR A 228 3.54 -13.93 -1.67
CA TYR A 228 3.27 -12.71 -2.43
C TYR A 228 1.78 -12.39 -2.32
N SER A 229 1.48 -11.19 -1.83
CA SER A 229 0.10 -10.85 -1.55
C SER A 229 -0.64 -10.38 -2.80
N SER A 230 -1.81 -10.96 -3.02
CA SER A 230 -2.77 -10.49 -4.02
C SER A 230 -3.23 -9.06 -3.73
N THR A 231 -3.77 -8.39 -4.75
CA THR A 231 -4.29 -7.02 -4.57
C THR A 231 -5.36 -6.94 -3.48
N ILE A 232 -6.27 -7.92 -3.42
CA ILE A 232 -7.32 -7.96 -2.40
C ILE A 232 -6.71 -8.23 -1.03
N THR A 233 -5.77 -9.17 -0.88
CA THR A 233 -5.09 -9.40 0.40
C THR A 233 -4.37 -8.14 0.87
N LEU A 234 -3.66 -7.44 -0.02
CA LEU A 234 -2.99 -6.19 0.34
C LEU A 234 -3.96 -5.15 0.91
N LEU A 235 -5.13 -5.00 0.30
CA LEU A 235 -6.19 -4.12 0.79
C LEU A 235 -6.79 -4.61 2.11
N PHE A 236 -6.92 -5.93 2.28
CA PHE A 236 -7.63 -6.54 3.41
C PHE A 236 -6.78 -6.62 4.68
N TRP A 237 -5.47 -6.77 4.51
CA TRP A 237 -4.55 -6.97 5.62
C TRP A 237 -3.64 -5.78 5.84
N VAL A 238 -3.20 -5.08 4.80
CA VAL A 238 -2.09 -4.13 4.91
C VAL A 238 -2.24 -2.90 3.98
N PRO A 239 -3.38 -2.17 4.04
CA PRO A 239 -3.67 -1.08 3.12
C PRO A 239 -2.61 0.03 3.14
N GLN A 240 -1.99 0.32 4.29
CA GLN A 240 -0.88 1.27 4.39
C GLN A 240 0.36 0.87 3.58
N HIS A 241 0.65 -0.43 3.51
CA HIS A 241 1.75 -0.96 2.72
C HIS A 241 1.41 -0.95 1.22
N ALA A 242 0.16 -1.26 0.87
CA ALA A 242 -0.36 -1.17 -0.49
C ALA A 242 -0.23 0.26 -1.04
N ILE A 243 -0.69 1.27 -0.29
CA ILE A 243 -0.60 2.69 -0.67
C ILE A 243 0.85 3.08 -0.96
N ALA A 244 1.79 2.75 -0.06
CA ALA A 244 3.20 3.12 -0.24
C ALA A 244 3.83 2.44 -1.47
N GLY A 245 3.59 1.13 -1.66
CA GLY A 245 4.10 0.41 -2.83
C GLY A 245 3.49 0.90 -4.14
N TRP A 246 2.20 1.22 -4.15
CA TRP A 246 1.50 1.73 -5.34
C TRP A 246 1.86 3.17 -5.68
N VAL A 247 2.20 4.03 -4.70
CA VAL A 247 2.86 5.32 -4.97
C VAL A 247 4.17 5.10 -5.74
N GLY A 248 4.96 4.09 -5.35
CA GLY A 248 6.15 3.66 -6.07
C GLY A 248 5.86 3.22 -7.50
N ALA A 249 4.91 2.29 -7.67
CA ALA A 249 4.60 1.68 -8.96
C ALA A 249 3.95 2.65 -9.95
N VAL A 250 2.90 3.38 -9.52
CA VAL A 250 2.20 4.36 -10.35
C VAL A 250 3.14 5.49 -10.72
N GLY A 251 3.91 6.02 -9.76
CA GLY A 251 4.88 7.07 -10.04
C GLY A 251 5.95 6.64 -11.05
N TYR A 252 6.50 5.42 -10.89
CA TYR A 252 7.46 4.85 -11.84
C TYR A 252 6.86 4.70 -13.24
N MET A 253 5.66 4.11 -13.38
CA MET A 253 5.02 3.91 -14.68
C MET A 253 4.65 5.22 -15.37
N MET A 254 4.18 6.20 -14.60
CA MET A 254 3.87 7.52 -15.15
C MET A 254 5.12 8.27 -15.58
N TRP A 255 6.22 8.15 -14.83
CA TRP A 255 7.51 8.68 -15.24
C TRP A 255 8.00 8.01 -16.53
N ARG A 256 7.89 6.68 -16.61
CA ARG A 256 8.29 5.90 -17.78
C ARG A 256 7.53 6.30 -19.05
N GLU A 257 6.25 6.62 -18.90
CA GLU A 257 5.37 7.11 -19.96
C GLU A 257 5.50 8.62 -20.24
N GLY A 258 6.40 9.32 -19.54
CA GLY A 258 6.60 10.77 -19.70
C GLY A 258 5.43 11.63 -19.19
N ARG A 259 4.53 11.06 -18.39
CA ARG A 259 3.32 11.73 -17.87
C ARG A 259 3.53 12.41 -16.51
N LEU A 260 4.60 12.04 -15.81
CA LEU A 260 5.00 12.61 -14.53
C LEU A 260 6.51 12.89 -14.56
N PRO A 261 6.95 14.14 -14.34
CA PRO A 261 8.37 14.43 -14.18
C PRO A 261 8.97 13.65 -13.00
N LEU A 262 10.30 13.44 -13.02
CA LEU A 262 10.99 12.67 -11.98
C LEU A 262 10.86 13.33 -10.59
N ALA A 263 11.08 14.64 -10.48
CA ALA A 263 11.14 15.32 -9.17
C ALA A 263 9.88 15.18 -8.29
N PRO A 264 8.63 15.42 -8.76
CA PRO A 264 7.44 15.23 -7.94
C PRO A 264 7.27 13.80 -7.41
N TRP A 265 7.60 12.80 -8.23
CA TRP A 265 7.53 11.41 -7.80
C TRP A 265 8.57 11.11 -6.72
N LEU A 266 9.84 11.47 -6.95
CA LEU A 266 10.91 11.26 -5.97
C LEU A 266 10.65 12.01 -4.66
N ALA A 267 10.01 13.19 -4.72
CA ALA A 267 9.64 13.94 -3.53
C ALA A 267 8.50 13.30 -2.73
N MET A 268 7.66 12.46 -3.36
CA MET A 268 6.61 11.74 -2.63
C MET A 268 7.16 10.58 -1.79
N LEU A 269 8.22 9.93 -2.27
CA LEU A 269 8.69 8.66 -1.69
C LEU A 269 9.11 8.78 -0.21
N PRO A 270 9.90 9.77 0.24
CA PRO A 270 10.20 9.91 1.67
C PRO A 270 8.94 10.05 2.55
N LEU A 271 7.87 10.66 2.02
CA LEU A 271 6.62 10.88 2.76
C LEU A 271 5.86 9.57 3.03
N THR A 272 6.12 8.50 2.27
CA THR A 272 5.48 7.19 2.50
C THR A 272 6.15 6.38 3.60
N ALA A 273 7.36 6.76 4.06
CA ALA A 273 8.12 6.00 5.06
C ALA A 273 7.32 5.75 6.35
N LEU A 274 6.61 6.77 6.84
CA LEU A 274 5.80 6.68 8.06
C LEU A 274 4.58 5.74 7.93
N TRP A 275 4.15 5.47 6.70
CA TRP A 275 3.08 4.52 6.40
C TRP A 275 3.62 3.11 6.20
N SER A 276 4.78 2.98 5.55
CA SER A 276 5.38 1.70 5.20
C SER A 276 6.86 1.87 4.82
N PRO A 277 7.80 1.67 5.75
CA PRO A 277 9.22 1.71 5.41
C PRO A 277 9.60 0.58 4.45
N LEU A 278 9.01 -0.61 4.60
CA LEU A 278 9.28 -1.76 3.74
C LEU A 278 8.76 -1.54 2.30
N GLY A 279 7.60 -0.90 2.14
CA GLY A 279 7.05 -0.55 0.82
C GLY A 279 7.88 0.52 0.13
N LEU A 280 8.39 1.50 0.88
CA LEU A 280 9.38 2.46 0.37
C LEU A 280 10.64 1.74 -0.12
N MET A 281 11.21 0.84 0.68
CA MET A 281 12.37 0.04 0.27
C MET A 281 12.10 -0.78 -1.00
N GLY A 282 10.90 -1.38 -1.12
CA GLY A 282 10.46 -2.10 -2.32
C GLY A 282 10.38 -1.24 -3.58
N ALA A 283 10.21 0.08 -3.45
CA ALA A 283 10.24 1.01 -4.58
C ALA A 283 11.67 1.42 -5.00
N MET A 284 12.67 1.28 -4.12
CA MET A 284 14.04 1.77 -4.36
C MET A 284 14.74 1.16 -5.59
N PRO A 285 14.59 -0.14 -5.93
CA PRO A 285 15.18 -0.67 -7.16
C PRO A 285 14.71 0.08 -8.41
N PHE A 286 13.42 0.43 -8.48
CA PHE A 286 12.83 1.14 -9.61
C PHE A 286 13.22 2.63 -9.64
N VAL A 287 13.40 3.24 -8.47
CA VAL A 287 13.99 4.58 -8.33
C VAL A 287 15.43 4.58 -8.85
N ALA A 288 16.23 3.59 -8.47
CA ALA A 288 17.61 3.47 -8.92
C ALA A 288 17.68 3.33 -10.46
N LEU A 289 16.81 2.51 -11.05
CA LEU A 289 16.71 2.39 -12.51
C LEU A 289 16.29 3.72 -13.17
N ALA A 290 15.30 4.41 -12.60
CA ALA A 290 14.87 5.70 -13.13
C ALA A 290 15.97 6.78 -13.05
N GLY A 291 16.69 6.84 -11.92
CA GLY A 291 17.84 7.71 -11.73
C GLY A 291 18.97 7.39 -12.71
N LEU A 292 19.35 6.11 -12.84
CA LEU A 292 20.38 5.66 -13.77
C LEU A 292 20.04 6.03 -15.22
N ARG A 293 18.80 5.78 -15.65
CA ARG A 293 18.31 6.17 -16.98
C ARG A 293 18.40 7.68 -17.21
N THR A 294 18.01 8.48 -16.21
CA THR A 294 18.04 9.95 -16.25
C THR A 294 19.48 10.47 -16.34
N ILE A 295 20.41 9.85 -15.61
CA ILE A 295 21.85 10.17 -15.64
C ILE A 295 22.46 9.80 -16.99
N ILE A 296 22.23 8.57 -17.48
CA ILE A 296 22.75 8.11 -18.78
C ILE A 296 22.23 8.99 -19.92
N ALA A 297 20.95 9.37 -19.88
CA ALA A 297 20.35 10.27 -20.86
C ALA A 297 20.78 11.74 -20.71
N ARG A 298 21.55 12.09 -19.66
CA ARG A 298 22.01 13.45 -19.34
C ARG A 298 20.87 14.47 -19.22
N VAL A 299 19.72 14.05 -18.71
CA VAL A 299 18.52 14.90 -18.53
C VAL A 299 18.24 15.26 -17.07
N LEU A 300 19.15 14.90 -16.16
CA LEU A 300 19.04 15.21 -14.73
C LEU A 300 19.10 16.72 -14.51
N ARG A 301 18.10 17.27 -13.82
CA ARG A 301 18.03 18.71 -13.49
C ARG A 301 18.24 18.91 -11.99
N PRO A 302 18.72 20.09 -11.54
CA PRO A 302 18.87 20.38 -10.11
C PRO A 302 17.59 20.19 -9.30
N ARG A 303 16.43 20.47 -9.89
CA ARG A 303 15.11 20.25 -9.25
C ARG A 303 14.85 18.77 -8.92
N ASP A 304 15.42 17.82 -9.67
CA ASP A 304 15.25 16.39 -9.44
C ASP A 304 16.04 15.92 -8.20
N VAL A 305 16.89 16.79 -7.62
CA VAL A 305 17.63 16.56 -6.38
C VAL A 305 17.09 17.44 -5.24
N VAL A 306 16.89 18.74 -5.49
CA VAL A 306 16.48 19.70 -4.45
C VAL A 306 15.07 19.44 -3.93
N VAL A 307 14.13 19.11 -4.81
CA VAL A 307 12.73 18.91 -4.41
C VAL A 307 12.57 17.64 -3.55
N PRO A 308 13.16 16.48 -3.91
CA PRO A 308 13.18 15.32 -3.02
C PRO A 308 13.97 15.54 -1.72
N ALA A 309 15.07 16.30 -1.76
CA ALA A 309 15.83 16.64 -0.56
C ALA A 309 14.99 17.45 0.44
N ALA A 310 14.19 18.42 -0.03
CA ALA A 310 13.28 19.17 0.83
C ALA A 310 12.23 18.28 1.50
N SER A 311 11.68 17.31 0.77
CA SER A 311 10.78 16.29 1.32
C SER A 311 11.48 15.38 2.34
N LEU A 312 12.72 14.99 2.06
CA LEU A 312 13.51 14.17 2.99
C LEU A 312 13.77 14.91 4.31
N VAL A 313 14.07 16.20 4.27
CA VAL A 313 14.26 17.04 5.47
C VAL A 313 13.01 17.03 6.34
N LEU A 314 11.81 17.16 5.74
CA LEU A 314 10.54 17.05 6.44
C LEU A 314 10.37 15.69 7.16
N CYS A 315 10.89 14.61 6.57
CA CYS A 315 10.76 13.25 7.09
C CYS A 315 11.84 12.83 8.09
N ILE A 316 12.86 13.65 8.38
CA ILE A 316 13.97 13.26 9.27
C ILE A 316 13.47 12.72 10.62
N PRO A 317 12.56 13.40 11.36
CA PRO A 317 12.07 12.87 12.63
C PRO A 317 11.37 11.52 12.50
N SER A 318 10.62 11.31 11.42
CA SER A 318 9.92 10.05 11.13
C SER A 318 10.88 8.91 10.81
N LEU A 319 11.96 9.19 10.08
CA LEU A 319 12.99 8.19 9.79
C LEU A 319 13.75 7.79 11.05
N ILE A 320 14.09 8.76 11.92
CA ILE A 320 14.71 8.48 13.22
C ILE A 320 13.74 7.69 14.12
N TYR A 321 12.45 8.04 14.10
CA TYR A 321 11.40 7.34 14.83
C TYR A 321 11.30 5.88 14.39
N LEU A 322 11.22 5.61 13.09
CA LEU A 322 11.16 4.24 12.57
C LEU A 322 12.45 3.45 12.85
N GLY A 323 13.60 4.11 12.89
CA GLY A 323 14.90 3.50 13.19
C GLY A 323 15.24 3.35 14.67
N ALA A 324 14.42 3.86 15.60
CA ALA A 324 14.71 3.79 17.03
C ALA A 324 14.72 2.32 17.52
N ALA A 325 15.69 1.97 18.39
CA ALA A 325 15.81 0.61 18.94
C ALA A 325 15.75 -0.52 17.88
N SER A 326 16.38 -0.32 16.71
CA SER A 326 16.36 -1.28 15.61
C SER A 326 17.20 -2.53 15.83
N ASP A 327 17.84 -2.69 16.98
CA ASP A 327 18.68 -3.86 17.32
C ASP A 327 17.91 -5.17 17.13
N ASP A 328 16.60 -5.16 17.40
CA ASP A 328 15.71 -6.31 17.29
C ASP A 328 15.10 -6.47 15.88
N VAL A 329 15.41 -5.57 14.93
CA VAL A 329 14.91 -5.58 13.54
C VAL A 329 16.11 -5.74 12.60
N GLY A 330 16.68 -6.94 12.59
CA GLY A 330 17.87 -7.27 11.81
C GLY A 330 17.60 -7.57 10.34
N PHE A 331 18.67 -7.50 9.54
CA PHE A 331 18.73 -8.02 8.17
C PHE A 331 19.33 -9.42 8.21
N HIS A 332 18.61 -10.38 7.62
CA HIS A 332 19.03 -11.78 7.55
C HIS A 332 18.84 -12.30 6.12
N LEU A 333 19.73 -13.19 5.70
CA LEU A 333 19.47 -14.01 4.52
C LEU A 333 18.62 -15.20 4.97
N GLN A 334 17.47 -15.37 4.33
CA GLN A 334 16.56 -16.47 4.62
C GLN A 334 16.94 -17.68 3.75
N PRO A 335 17.44 -18.79 4.33
CA PRO A 335 17.77 -19.97 3.56
C PRO A 335 16.47 -20.69 3.18
N ILE A 336 16.03 -20.52 1.93
CA ILE A 336 14.86 -21.22 1.39
C ILE A 336 15.34 -22.43 0.58
N PRO A 337 14.84 -23.65 0.86
CA PRO A 337 15.09 -24.81 0.02
C PRO A 337 14.78 -24.54 -1.46
N PHE A 338 15.70 -24.90 -2.35
CA PHE A 338 15.57 -24.60 -3.79
C PHE A 338 14.26 -25.11 -4.40
N ILE A 339 13.83 -26.32 -4.02
CA ILE A 339 12.58 -26.92 -4.52
C ILE A 339 11.36 -26.11 -4.07
N GLN A 340 11.31 -25.68 -2.80
CA GLN A 340 10.25 -24.85 -2.26
C GLN A 340 10.18 -23.49 -2.98
N TRP A 341 11.33 -22.82 -3.14
CA TRP A 341 11.42 -21.58 -3.91
C TRP A 341 10.98 -21.77 -5.37
N MET A 342 11.43 -22.83 -6.02
CA MET A 342 11.09 -23.10 -7.42
C MET A 342 9.59 -23.36 -7.61
N LEU A 343 8.97 -24.15 -6.72
CA LEU A 343 7.52 -24.40 -6.74
C LEU A 343 6.75 -23.12 -6.50
N PHE A 344 7.15 -22.32 -5.50
CA PHE A 344 6.55 -21.03 -5.21
C PHE A 344 6.58 -20.11 -6.44
N GLN A 345 7.75 -19.90 -7.05
CA GLN A 345 7.85 -19.04 -8.22
C GLN A 345 7.06 -19.56 -9.42
N SER A 346 6.91 -20.88 -9.55
CA SER A 346 6.13 -21.52 -10.62
C SER A 346 4.63 -21.24 -10.53
N PHE A 347 4.10 -20.94 -9.35
CA PHE A 347 2.70 -20.58 -9.16
C PHE A 347 2.46 -19.09 -8.97
N GLU A 348 3.43 -18.37 -8.42
CA GLU A 348 3.26 -16.96 -8.08
C GLU A 348 3.55 -16.00 -9.24
N THR A 349 4.75 -16.07 -9.83
CA THR A 349 5.27 -14.98 -10.68
C THR A 349 5.65 -15.43 -12.09
N LEU A 350 6.25 -16.62 -12.24
CA LEU A 350 6.67 -17.15 -13.54
C LEU A 350 5.53 -17.31 -14.54
N PRO A 351 4.30 -17.73 -14.15
CA PRO A 351 3.15 -17.79 -15.05
C PRO A 351 2.80 -16.46 -15.73
N TYR A 352 3.20 -15.34 -15.14
CA TYR A 352 3.02 -13.98 -15.68
C TYR A 352 4.28 -13.49 -16.39
N LEU A 353 5.45 -13.65 -15.76
CA LEU A 353 6.72 -13.11 -16.25
C LEU A 353 7.20 -13.79 -17.53
N ILE A 354 7.05 -15.13 -17.65
CA ILE A 354 7.50 -15.88 -18.83
C ILE A 354 6.72 -15.46 -20.10
N PRO A 355 5.37 -15.45 -20.11
CA PRO A 355 4.62 -14.97 -21.26
C PRO A 355 4.96 -13.52 -21.65
N LEU A 356 5.16 -12.63 -20.66
CA LEU A 356 5.57 -11.25 -20.92
C LEU A 356 6.97 -11.16 -21.55
N ALA A 357 7.91 -11.99 -21.10
CA ALA A 357 9.26 -12.03 -21.67
C ALA A 357 9.28 -12.62 -23.08
N ILE A 358 8.54 -13.70 -23.33
CA ILE A 358 8.43 -14.35 -24.66
C ILE A 358 7.73 -13.45 -25.66
N ALA A 359 6.67 -12.77 -25.23
CA ALA A 359 5.83 -11.97 -26.10
C ALA A 359 6.65 -10.97 -26.93
N GLY A 360 7.78 -10.48 -26.38
CA GLY A 360 8.87 -9.77 -27.09
C GLY A 360 8.49 -8.48 -27.83
N ARG A 361 7.20 -8.25 -28.04
CA ARG A 361 6.60 -7.14 -28.77
C ARG A 361 6.08 -6.15 -27.74
N SER A 362 6.73 -4.99 -27.75
CA SER A 362 6.34 -3.77 -27.03
C SER A 362 6.14 -3.93 -25.53
N THR A 363 7.24 -4.10 -24.79
CA THR A 363 7.28 -3.59 -23.41
C THR A 363 7.18 -2.07 -23.51
N ARG A 364 5.96 -1.56 -23.65
CA ARG A 364 5.64 -0.13 -23.57
C ARG A 364 6.35 0.53 -22.38
N PHE A 365 6.46 -0.22 -21.28
CA PHE A 365 7.12 0.17 -20.05
C PHE A 365 8.62 -0.22 -19.97
N GLY A 366 9.22 -0.75 -21.04
CA GLY A 366 10.63 -1.11 -21.19
C GLY A 366 11.02 -2.51 -20.68
N ASN A 367 11.91 -3.17 -21.42
CA ASN A 367 12.43 -4.51 -21.07
C ASN A 367 13.22 -4.51 -19.76
N ASP A 368 13.97 -3.46 -19.48
CA ASP A 368 14.69 -3.27 -18.22
C ASP A 368 13.75 -3.21 -17.01
N SER A 369 12.56 -2.61 -17.15
CA SER A 369 11.55 -2.62 -16.08
C SER A 369 11.06 -4.03 -15.79
N LEU A 370 10.79 -4.82 -16.85
CA LEU A 370 10.37 -6.22 -16.72
C LEU A 370 11.46 -7.07 -16.10
N TRP A 371 12.71 -6.95 -16.57
CA TRP A 371 13.84 -7.70 -16.03
C TRP A 371 14.17 -7.30 -14.59
N LEU A 372 14.06 -6.02 -14.24
CA LEU A 372 14.22 -5.59 -12.86
C LEU A 372 13.13 -6.17 -11.96
N ALA A 373 11.86 -6.14 -12.39
CA ALA A 373 10.78 -6.78 -11.66
C ALA A 373 11.00 -8.29 -11.52
N PHE A 374 11.44 -8.96 -12.59
CA PHE A 374 11.82 -10.37 -12.57
C PHE A 374 12.90 -10.65 -11.53
N VAL A 375 14.05 -9.98 -11.62
CA VAL A 375 15.18 -10.19 -10.71
C VAL A 375 14.78 -9.88 -9.27
N TRP A 376 14.06 -8.78 -9.05
CA TRP A 376 13.59 -8.41 -7.72
C TRP A 376 12.67 -9.48 -7.13
N LEU A 377 11.66 -9.95 -7.88
CA LEU A 377 10.74 -10.99 -7.43
C LEU A 377 11.39 -12.38 -7.31
N MET A 378 12.51 -12.64 -7.98
CA MET A 378 13.25 -13.90 -7.78
C MET A 378 14.11 -13.87 -6.52
N LEU A 379 14.70 -12.71 -6.19
CA LEU A 379 15.69 -12.55 -5.12
C LEU A 379 15.10 -12.14 -3.78
N ILE A 380 14.01 -11.38 -3.76
CA ILE A 380 13.42 -10.85 -2.52
C ILE A 380 13.04 -11.95 -1.49
N PRO A 381 12.65 -13.19 -1.86
CA PRO A 381 12.39 -14.23 -0.87
C PRO A 381 13.59 -14.58 0.01
N PHE A 382 14.82 -14.41 -0.50
CA PHE A 382 16.04 -14.73 0.25
C PHE A 382 16.43 -13.62 1.23
N VAL A 383 15.67 -12.53 1.30
CA VAL A 383 15.94 -11.39 2.18
C VAL A 383 14.86 -11.28 3.24
N GLN A 384 15.28 -11.34 4.50
CA GLN A 384 14.44 -11.15 5.66
C GLN A 384 14.87 -9.86 6.38
N ILE A 385 13.89 -8.99 6.66
CA ILE A 385 14.07 -7.83 7.54
C ILE A 385 13.04 -7.94 8.67
N GLY A 386 13.54 -7.99 9.90
CA GLY A 386 12.72 -8.30 11.07
C GLY A 386 12.50 -9.80 11.27
N TRP A 387 11.39 -10.14 11.93
CA TRP A 387 11.18 -11.48 12.49
C TRP A 387 10.45 -12.47 11.58
N SER A 388 9.86 -12.00 10.48
CA SER A 388 9.03 -12.82 9.58
C SER A 388 9.38 -12.51 8.12
N THR A 389 8.66 -13.12 7.19
CA THR A 389 8.73 -12.86 5.73
C THR A 389 8.16 -11.48 5.34
N ASP A 390 8.10 -10.54 6.29
CA ASP A 390 7.48 -9.24 6.13
C ASP A 390 8.10 -8.47 4.98
N PHE A 391 9.43 -8.40 4.93
CA PHE A 391 10.10 -7.69 3.85
C PHE A 391 9.70 -8.18 2.46
N MET A 392 9.59 -9.49 2.27
CA MET A 392 9.18 -10.05 1.00
C MET A 392 7.75 -9.64 0.62
N MET A 393 6.78 -9.77 1.52
CA MET A 393 5.39 -9.42 1.16
C MET A 393 5.22 -7.92 0.92
N ARG A 394 5.93 -7.05 1.66
CA ARG A 394 5.77 -5.58 1.56
C ARG A 394 6.69 -4.95 0.53
N GLY A 395 7.89 -5.47 0.37
CA GLY A 395 8.90 -5.00 -0.58
C GLY A 395 8.63 -5.47 -2.02
N SER A 396 7.80 -6.49 -2.23
CA SER A 396 7.39 -6.95 -3.55
C SER A 396 6.23 -6.15 -4.17
N ILE A 397 5.46 -5.41 -3.36
CA ILE A 397 4.23 -4.70 -3.77
C ILE A 397 4.45 -3.85 -5.02
N THR A 398 5.54 -3.08 -5.06
CA THR A 398 5.85 -2.23 -6.22
C THR A 398 6.05 -3.08 -7.47
N ALA A 399 6.89 -4.12 -7.41
CA ALA A 399 7.18 -4.99 -8.55
C ALA A 399 5.94 -5.75 -9.02
N LEU A 400 5.13 -6.29 -8.09
CA LEU A 400 3.88 -6.96 -8.42
C LEU A 400 2.92 -6.01 -9.14
N ALA A 401 2.71 -4.79 -8.63
CA ALA A 401 1.86 -3.79 -9.29
C ALA A 401 2.36 -3.44 -10.71
N LEU A 402 3.68 -3.37 -10.93
CA LEU A 402 4.26 -3.16 -12.26
C LEU A 402 3.95 -4.33 -13.20
N VAL A 403 4.13 -5.58 -12.72
CA VAL A 403 3.79 -6.79 -13.48
C VAL A 403 2.30 -6.81 -13.81
N THR A 404 1.43 -6.48 -12.86
CA THR A 404 -0.02 -6.41 -13.07
C THR A 404 -0.40 -5.40 -14.15
N VAL A 405 0.23 -4.22 -14.17
CA VAL A 405 0.04 -3.22 -15.21
C VAL A 405 0.52 -3.73 -16.58
N MET A 406 1.68 -4.39 -16.63
CA MET A 406 2.21 -4.99 -17.87
C MET A 406 1.28 -6.11 -18.40
N VAL A 407 0.78 -6.99 -17.52
CA VAL A 407 -0.21 -8.02 -17.86
C VAL A 407 -1.50 -7.37 -18.39
N SER A 408 -1.96 -6.32 -17.72
CA SER A 408 -3.18 -5.60 -18.12
C SER A 408 -3.05 -4.99 -19.52
N ASP A 409 -1.95 -4.29 -19.79
CA ASP A 409 -1.65 -3.68 -21.09
C ASP A 409 -1.56 -4.76 -22.18
N HIS A 410 -0.88 -5.88 -21.90
CA HIS A 410 -0.73 -7.00 -22.82
C HIS A 410 -2.07 -7.68 -23.15
N VAL A 411 -2.94 -7.86 -22.16
CA VAL A 411 -4.29 -8.42 -22.35
C VAL A 411 -5.18 -7.46 -23.15
N VAL A 412 -5.11 -6.16 -22.87
CA VAL A 412 -5.84 -5.12 -23.60
C VAL A 412 -5.43 -5.08 -25.07
N GLN A 413 -4.12 -5.14 -25.35
CA GLN A 413 -3.57 -5.11 -26.71
C GLN A 413 -3.74 -6.44 -27.47
N ARG A 414 -4.37 -7.45 -26.86
CA ARG A 414 -4.56 -8.78 -27.44
C ARG A 414 -3.24 -9.47 -27.82
N GLY A 415 -2.23 -9.31 -26.98
CA GLY A 415 -0.91 -9.91 -27.20
C GLY A 415 -0.92 -11.44 -27.21
N GLU A 416 0.21 -12.02 -27.63
CA GLU A 416 0.41 -13.47 -27.66
C GLU A 416 0.25 -14.09 -26.27
N LYS A 417 -0.17 -15.35 -26.20
CA LYS A 417 -0.42 -16.05 -24.92
C LYS A 417 -1.46 -15.35 -24.02
N ARG A 418 -2.24 -14.38 -24.50
CA ARG A 418 -3.34 -13.74 -23.75
C ARG A 418 -4.29 -14.76 -23.12
N ARG A 419 -4.63 -15.84 -23.83
CA ARG A 419 -5.50 -16.91 -23.28
C ARG A 419 -4.89 -17.55 -22.04
N TRP A 420 -3.58 -17.79 -22.05
CA TRP A 420 -2.86 -18.32 -20.89
C TRP A 420 -2.93 -17.35 -19.71
N LEU A 421 -2.62 -16.06 -19.92
CA LEU A 421 -2.72 -15.06 -18.86
C LEU A 421 -4.14 -14.95 -18.28
N LEU A 422 -5.18 -15.04 -19.10
CA LEU A 422 -6.56 -15.04 -18.63
C LEU A 422 -6.89 -16.28 -17.79
N ILE A 423 -6.36 -17.45 -18.15
CA ILE A 423 -6.53 -18.69 -17.36
C ILE A 423 -5.83 -18.53 -16.01
N VAL A 424 -4.57 -18.10 -16.01
CA VAL A 424 -3.78 -17.88 -14.78
C VAL A 424 -4.47 -16.85 -13.88
N LEU A 425 -4.93 -15.72 -14.42
CA LEU A 425 -5.70 -14.72 -13.67
C LEU A 425 -7.00 -15.28 -13.11
N SER A 426 -7.71 -16.14 -13.85
CA SER A 426 -8.96 -16.74 -13.38
C SER A 426 -8.71 -17.66 -12.20
N VAL A 427 -7.68 -18.51 -12.28
CA VAL A 427 -7.27 -19.39 -11.18
C VAL A 427 -6.76 -18.57 -9.98
N GLY A 428 -5.89 -17.59 -10.20
CA GLY A 428 -5.35 -16.77 -9.13
C GLY A 428 -6.41 -15.91 -8.43
N SER A 429 -7.44 -15.45 -9.16
CA SER A 429 -8.52 -14.66 -8.55
C SER A 429 -9.23 -15.38 -7.39
N LEU A 430 -9.16 -16.72 -7.32
CA LEU A 430 -9.72 -17.51 -6.22
C LEU A 430 -9.17 -17.10 -4.86
N THR A 431 -7.89 -16.70 -4.77
CA THR A 431 -7.25 -16.24 -3.55
C THR A 431 -7.97 -15.00 -2.98
N GLY A 432 -8.09 -13.94 -3.77
CA GLY A 432 -8.80 -12.73 -3.35
C GLY A 432 -10.30 -12.94 -3.14
N LEU A 433 -10.92 -13.85 -3.89
CA LEU A 433 -12.33 -14.21 -3.69
C LEU A 433 -12.54 -14.97 -2.36
N ALA A 434 -11.57 -15.77 -1.91
CA ALA A 434 -11.62 -16.43 -0.61
C ALA A 434 -11.58 -15.40 0.54
N GLU A 435 -10.78 -14.34 0.40
CA GLU A 435 -10.73 -13.21 1.33
C GLU A 435 -12.08 -12.48 1.38
N ILE A 436 -12.70 -12.19 0.23
CA ILE A 436 -14.05 -11.60 0.16
C ILE A 436 -15.10 -12.52 0.80
N ARG A 437 -15.04 -13.82 0.53
CA ARG A 437 -15.94 -14.80 1.16
C ARG A 437 -15.78 -14.77 2.69
N ARG A 438 -14.55 -14.70 3.19
CA ARG A 438 -14.27 -14.63 4.62
C ARG A 438 -14.90 -13.38 5.26
N ALA A 439 -14.78 -12.23 4.60
CA ALA A 439 -15.39 -10.98 5.02
C ALA A 439 -16.92 -11.04 5.18
N LEU A 440 -17.58 -11.83 4.33
CA LEU A 440 -19.05 -11.95 4.29
C LEU A 440 -19.60 -13.06 5.20
N VAL A 441 -18.83 -14.12 5.45
CA VAL A 441 -19.29 -15.29 6.23
C VAL A 441 -19.13 -15.07 7.74
N TYR A 442 -18.06 -14.40 8.15
CA TYR A 442 -17.80 -14.16 9.58
C TYR A 442 -18.47 -12.87 10.07
N PRO A 443 -18.77 -12.79 11.39
CA PRO A 443 -19.40 -11.61 11.97
C PRO A 443 -18.49 -10.38 11.83
N ALA A 444 -19.13 -9.21 11.82
CA ALA A 444 -18.44 -7.93 11.77
C ALA A 444 -17.46 -7.76 12.94
N ALA A 445 -16.35 -7.04 12.69
CA ALA A 445 -15.30 -6.85 13.67
C ALA A 445 -15.81 -6.16 14.96
N PRO A 446 -15.67 -6.80 16.14
CA PRO A 446 -16.13 -6.24 17.39
C PRO A 446 -15.24 -5.09 17.87
N GLU A 447 -15.67 -4.41 18.94
CA GLU A 447 -14.93 -3.25 19.45
C GLU A 447 -13.76 -3.69 20.29
N VAL A 448 -12.57 -3.18 19.95
CA VAL A 448 -11.35 -3.44 20.73
C VAL A 448 -11.36 -2.56 21.97
N ARG A 449 -11.19 -3.18 23.13
CA ARG A 449 -11.18 -2.54 24.46
C ARG A 449 -9.84 -2.61 25.18
N CYS A 450 -8.98 -3.54 24.79
CA CYS A 450 -7.64 -3.70 25.35
C CYS A 450 -6.65 -2.70 24.79
N SER A 451 -5.52 -2.53 25.48
CA SER A 451 -4.34 -1.92 24.88
C SER A 451 -3.70 -2.84 23.83
N PHE A 452 -2.79 -2.26 23.06
CA PHE A 452 -1.87 -2.95 22.17
C PHE A 452 -1.21 -4.16 22.84
N PHE A 453 -0.72 -4.02 24.07
CA PHE A 453 0.03 -5.09 24.74
C PHE A 453 -0.83 -6.34 24.92
N LYS A 454 -2.01 -6.19 25.50
CA LYS A 454 -2.90 -7.33 25.75
C LYS A 454 -3.52 -7.87 24.46
N ALA A 455 -3.87 -7.02 23.51
CA ALA A 455 -4.36 -7.47 22.21
C ALA A 455 -3.29 -8.28 21.46
N TRP A 456 -2.01 -7.87 21.55
CA TRP A 456 -0.90 -8.63 21.00
C TRP A 456 -0.71 -9.96 21.71
N ASP A 457 -0.69 -9.98 23.05
CA ASP A 457 -0.50 -11.21 23.82
C ASP A 457 -1.64 -12.22 23.63
N GLN A 458 -2.86 -11.76 23.37
CA GLN A 458 -3.98 -12.67 23.14
C GLN A 458 -3.85 -13.44 21.82
N THR A 459 -3.21 -12.85 20.81
CA THR A 459 -3.29 -13.34 19.42
C THR A 459 -1.94 -13.68 18.81
N PHE A 460 -0.90 -12.95 19.20
CA PHE A 460 0.45 -12.99 18.63
C PHE A 460 1.51 -13.21 19.72
N ALA A 461 1.17 -13.89 20.83
CA ALA A 461 2.11 -14.18 21.92
C ALA A 461 3.43 -14.82 21.47
N ALA A 462 3.38 -15.64 20.41
CA ALA A 462 4.54 -16.30 19.83
C ALA A 462 5.51 -15.34 19.13
N PHE A 463 5.09 -14.10 18.83
CA PHE A 463 5.88 -13.11 18.11
C PHE A 463 6.35 -11.98 19.03
N PRO A 464 7.59 -11.49 18.86
CA PRO A 464 8.08 -10.37 19.64
C PRO A 464 7.41 -9.06 19.23
N LYS A 465 7.17 -8.18 20.20
CA LYS A 465 6.57 -6.86 19.99
C LYS A 465 7.52 -5.82 19.41
N GLY A 466 8.81 -6.14 19.28
CA GLY A 466 9.89 -5.19 18.95
C GLY A 466 9.71 -4.45 17.62
N SER A 467 8.88 -4.96 16.71
CA SER A 467 8.50 -4.26 15.47
C SER A 467 7.53 -3.09 15.69
N TYR A 468 6.82 -3.05 16.82
CA TYR A 468 5.82 -2.04 17.17
C TYR A 468 6.24 -1.12 18.31
N ILE A 469 7.20 -1.52 19.15
CA ILE A 469 7.61 -0.77 20.34
C ILE A 469 9.12 -0.52 20.36
N ALA A 470 9.52 0.54 21.05
CA ALA A 470 10.91 0.84 21.36
C ALA A 470 11.07 1.19 22.84
N PRO A 471 12.00 0.54 23.57
CA PRO A 471 12.35 0.96 24.93
C PRO A 471 12.73 2.43 24.96
N LEU A 472 12.11 3.21 25.87
CA LEU A 472 12.23 4.66 25.89
C LEU A 472 13.69 5.13 26.08
N ASN A 473 14.51 4.38 26.82
CA ASN A 473 15.93 4.63 27.02
C ASN A 473 16.76 4.50 25.73
N LYS A 474 16.32 3.68 24.77
CA LYS A 474 16.95 3.45 23.46
C LYS A 474 16.43 4.40 22.38
N VAL A 475 15.35 5.12 22.63
CA VAL A 475 14.83 6.15 21.71
C VAL A 475 15.83 7.32 21.64
N PRO A 476 16.31 7.73 20.45
CA PRO A 476 17.24 8.85 20.32
C PRO A 476 16.74 10.14 20.98
N ALA A 477 17.63 10.87 21.65
CA ALA A 477 17.27 12.06 22.42
C ALA A 477 16.50 13.13 21.61
N LEU A 478 16.79 13.25 20.31
CA LEU A 478 16.13 14.21 19.42
C LEU A 478 14.62 13.97 19.28
N ILE A 479 14.17 12.73 19.42
CA ILE A 479 12.76 12.34 19.24
C ILE A 479 12.13 11.75 20.51
N ARG A 480 12.88 11.72 21.61
CA ARG A 480 12.44 11.15 22.88
C ARG A 480 11.49 12.15 23.56
N PRO A 481 10.24 11.77 23.86
CA PRO A 481 9.33 12.65 24.58
C PRO A 481 9.89 13.03 25.96
N HIS A 482 9.82 14.31 26.33
CA HIS A 482 10.32 14.80 27.62
C HIS A 482 9.41 14.43 28.80
N HIS A 483 8.09 14.61 28.62
CA HIS A 483 7.09 14.33 29.65
C HIS A 483 5.91 13.54 29.09
N PRO A 484 6.13 12.29 28.62
CA PRO A 484 5.06 11.50 28.05
C PRO A 484 4.04 11.09 29.11
N PHE A 485 2.77 11.08 28.72
CA PHE A 485 1.72 10.45 29.50
C PHE A 485 2.00 8.95 29.65
N ARG A 486 1.79 8.40 30.84
CA ARG A 486 1.97 6.97 31.11
C ARG A 486 0.64 6.26 30.87
N ALA A 487 0.53 5.58 29.74
CA ALA A 487 -0.66 4.82 29.40
C ALA A 487 -0.88 3.71 30.44
N THR A 488 -2.08 3.67 31.01
CA THR A 488 -2.43 2.72 32.07
C THR A 488 -2.30 1.28 31.57
N ALA A 489 -1.63 0.42 32.34
CA ALA A 489 -1.59 -1.02 32.11
C ALA A 489 -2.87 -1.76 32.61
N ASN A 490 -3.91 -1.01 32.98
CA ASN A 490 -5.17 -1.59 33.45
C ASN A 490 -5.96 -2.12 32.26
N GLU A 491 -6.00 -3.43 32.15
CA GLU A 491 -6.66 -4.11 31.04
C GLU A 491 -8.05 -4.63 31.43
N PRO A 492 -9.07 -4.47 30.56
CA PRO A 492 -10.36 -5.12 30.77
C PRO A 492 -10.18 -6.65 30.71
N PRO A 493 -11.06 -7.46 31.32
CA PRO A 493 -10.95 -8.92 31.30
C PRO A 493 -10.88 -9.51 29.88
N ARG A 494 -11.70 -8.98 28.95
CA ARG A 494 -11.75 -9.36 27.54
C ARG A 494 -11.41 -8.18 26.63
N CYS A 495 -10.74 -8.46 25.53
CA CYS A 495 -10.35 -7.43 24.55
C CYS A 495 -11.44 -7.03 23.58
N TRP A 496 -12.46 -7.85 23.40
CA TRP A 496 -13.62 -7.55 22.57
C TRP A 496 -14.81 -8.40 23.00
N ASP A 497 -16.01 -7.98 22.60
CA ASP A 497 -17.22 -8.76 22.80
C ASP A 497 -17.37 -9.82 21.70
N GLY A 498 -17.85 -11.01 22.06
CA GLY A 498 -18.03 -12.12 21.12
C GLY A 498 -16.73 -12.79 20.68
N SER A 499 -16.81 -13.62 19.63
CA SER A 499 -15.65 -14.27 19.03
C SER A 499 -15.11 -13.44 17.86
N TRP A 500 -13.79 -13.39 17.74
CA TRP A 500 -13.11 -12.84 16.57
C TRP A 500 -12.32 -13.97 15.92
N ASN A 501 -12.98 -14.64 14.98
CA ASN A 501 -12.49 -15.91 14.45
C ASN A 501 -11.17 -15.72 13.69
N LEU A 502 -10.23 -16.64 13.90
CA LEU A 502 -9.04 -16.76 13.08
C LEU A 502 -9.40 -17.42 11.74
N PRO A 503 -8.68 -17.12 10.64
CA PRO A 503 -8.80 -17.89 9.41
C PRO A 503 -8.61 -19.37 9.70
N PHE A 504 -9.49 -20.21 9.14
CA PHE A 504 -9.33 -21.65 9.26
C PHE A 504 -8.01 -22.08 8.64
N ASP A 505 -7.19 -22.81 9.39
CA ASP A 505 -5.92 -23.33 8.92
C ASP A 505 -5.66 -24.67 9.61
N PRO A 506 -5.55 -25.79 8.87
CA PRO A 506 -5.26 -27.10 9.45
C PRO A 506 -3.89 -27.14 10.15
N ARG A 507 -2.94 -26.26 9.80
CA ARG A 507 -1.65 -26.10 10.51
C ARG A 507 -1.83 -25.54 11.92
N ASN A 508 -2.95 -24.89 12.17
CA ASN A 508 -3.34 -24.32 13.47
C ASN A 508 -4.37 -25.19 14.20
N ALA A 509 -4.70 -26.39 13.69
CA ALA A 509 -5.58 -27.32 14.38
C ALA A 509 -4.93 -27.69 15.73
N PRO A 510 -5.65 -27.54 16.85
CA PRO A 510 -5.06 -27.73 18.16
C PRO A 510 -4.62 -29.18 18.33
N SER A 511 -3.39 -29.38 18.81
CA SER A 511 -3.05 -30.58 19.57
C SER A 511 -3.87 -30.57 20.88
N GLY A 512 -5.18 -30.82 20.80
CA GLY A 512 -6.05 -31.09 21.95
C GLY A 512 -6.21 -30.01 23.02
N ARG A 513 -5.86 -28.73 22.81
CA ARG A 513 -6.16 -27.64 23.76
C ARG A 513 -7.19 -26.65 23.19
N LYS A 514 -8.23 -26.39 23.97
CA LYS A 514 -9.49 -25.72 23.59
C LYS A 514 -9.40 -24.23 23.22
N ASP A 515 -8.22 -23.63 23.16
CA ASP A 515 -8.11 -22.17 23.03
C ASP A 515 -7.41 -21.68 21.77
N GLY A 516 -7.01 -22.56 20.84
CA GLY A 516 -6.53 -22.12 19.52
C GLY A 516 -5.32 -21.18 19.54
N VAL A 517 -4.53 -21.23 20.61
CA VAL A 517 -3.25 -20.53 20.75
C VAL A 517 -2.14 -21.55 20.52
N LYS A 518 -1.12 -21.20 19.72
CA LYS A 518 0.15 -21.95 19.67
C LYS A 518 0.90 -21.82 20.99
#